data_AF-A0A352GNJ8-F1
#
_entry.id   AF-A0A352GNJ8-F1
#
_cell.length_a   1.000
_cell.length_b   1.000
_cell.length_c   1.000
_cell.angle_alpha   90.00
_cell.angle_beta   90.00
_cell.angle_gamma   90.00
#
_symmetry.space_group_name_H-M   'P 1'
#
loop_
_entity.id
_entity.type
_entity.pdbx_description
1 polymer ?
#
loop_
_entity_poly.entity_id
_entity_poly.type
_entity_poly.pdbx_seq_one_letter_code
_entity_poly.pdbx_strand_id
1 'polypeptide(L)'
;LFTGFPHADIHNAGVSAVVVTDGDRALAEKYRDELLDFAWNERKAFVYEIEPLESSIARAKEIKKGEGPVVLLDHYDNASSGGTQDTMTVLGAILAAGLDDVAAFAICDPDAVQKMTQAGIGAEITLDLGGKVDMPAIGETGKPLKVTGRVKVLTDGIYKNKGPASRGVTMDMGPSGVLDTGKVQICVISRQQEPNDTACFTSLGIDPEEKTFLMLKSRIHYRAGFGRLAKQVIECAGSGVCGSDYSKLDFKNVRRPIYPLDNLNDPTP
;
A
#
# COMPACT_ATOMS: atom_id res chain seq x y z
N LEU A 1 -21.16 -1.53 12.72
CA LEU A 1 -21.07 -0.75 11.47
C LEU A 1 -20.15 -1.49 10.51
N PHE A 2 -20.54 -1.60 9.25
CA PHE A 2 -19.70 -2.16 8.17
C PHE A 2 -19.42 -1.03 7.19
N THR A 3 -18.14 -0.68 7.00
CA THR A 3 -17.72 0.46 6.16
C THR A 3 -17.69 0.13 4.66
N GLY A 4 -17.90 -1.14 4.29
CA GLY A 4 -17.78 -1.63 2.93
C GLY A 4 -16.33 -1.79 2.45
N PHE A 5 -16.18 -2.30 1.23
CA PHE A 5 -14.90 -2.38 0.52
C PHE A 5 -15.03 -1.57 -0.79
N PRO A 6 -14.32 -0.45 -0.95
CA PRO A 6 -14.61 0.52 -2.02
C PRO A 6 -14.29 0.00 -3.42
N HIS A 7 -13.45 -1.02 -3.55
CA HIS A 7 -13.13 -1.65 -4.84
C HIS A 7 -14.07 -2.82 -5.19
N ALA A 8 -15.07 -3.13 -4.37
CA ALA A 8 -16.05 -4.17 -4.67
C ALA A 8 -17.12 -3.63 -5.63
N ASP A 9 -17.07 -4.05 -6.90
CA ASP A 9 -18.13 -3.78 -7.87
C ASP A 9 -19.29 -4.77 -7.70
N ILE A 10 -20.11 -4.56 -6.67
CA ILE A 10 -21.28 -5.40 -6.34
C ILE A 10 -22.47 -4.55 -5.89
N HIS A 11 -23.69 -5.07 -6.04
CA HIS A 11 -24.93 -4.36 -5.70
C HIS A 11 -24.98 -3.92 -4.23
N ASN A 12 -24.41 -4.71 -3.31
CA ASN A 12 -24.41 -4.45 -1.87
C ASN A 12 -23.24 -3.56 -1.39
N ALA A 13 -22.46 -2.97 -2.29
CA ALA A 13 -21.36 -2.08 -1.93
C ALA A 13 -21.87 -0.84 -1.17
N GLY A 14 -21.08 -0.39 -0.19
CA GLY A 14 -21.35 0.80 0.63
C GLY A 14 -21.39 0.53 2.13
N VAL A 15 -21.68 1.57 2.89
CA VAL A 15 -21.80 1.52 4.35
C VAL A 15 -23.11 0.84 4.75
N SER A 16 -23.06 -0.02 5.77
CA SER A 16 -24.23 -0.70 6.33
C SER A 16 -24.19 -0.72 7.87
N ALA A 17 -25.34 -0.56 8.50
CA ALA A 17 -25.48 -0.62 9.96
C ALA A 17 -26.34 -1.84 10.37
N VAL A 18 -25.83 -2.60 11.34
CA VAL A 18 -26.58 -3.67 12.02
C VAL A 18 -26.62 -3.30 13.50
N VAL A 19 -27.81 -3.21 14.06
CA VAL A 19 -28.06 -2.86 15.45
C VAL A 19 -28.88 -3.98 16.08
N VAL A 20 -28.50 -4.36 17.30
CA VAL A 20 -29.17 -5.40 18.09
C VAL A 20 -29.60 -4.80 19.42
N THR A 21 -30.85 -5.03 19.80
CA THR A 21 -31.48 -4.61 21.05
C THR A 21 -32.23 -5.78 21.68
N ASP A 22 -32.57 -5.67 22.96
CA ASP A 22 -33.36 -6.69 23.67
C ASP A 22 -34.86 -6.48 23.43
N GLY A 23 -35.37 -7.04 22.34
CA GLY A 23 -36.80 -6.97 21.98
C GLY A 23 -37.32 -5.60 21.55
N ASP A 24 -36.53 -4.53 21.67
CA ASP A 24 -36.93 -3.16 21.32
C ASP A 24 -36.51 -2.79 19.89
N ARG A 25 -37.39 -3.07 18.94
CA ARG A 25 -37.18 -2.75 17.53
C ARG A 25 -37.07 -1.24 17.27
N ALA A 26 -37.84 -0.41 17.96
CA ALA A 26 -37.85 1.04 17.72
C ALA A 26 -36.50 1.67 18.12
N LEU A 27 -35.93 1.20 19.22
CA LEU A 27 -34.59 1.61 19.64
C LEU A 27 -33.50 1.16 18.64
N ALA A 28 -33.63 -0.05 18.09
CA ALA A 28 -32.69 -0.53 17.06
C ALA A 28 -32.74 0.32 15.79
N GLU A 29 -33.94 0.66 15.33
CA GLU A 29 -34.15 1.52 14.15
C GLU A 29 -33.59 2.93 14.40
N LYS A 30 -33.83 3.51 15.58
CA LYS A 30 -33.27 4.80 15.97
C LYS A 30 -31.74 4.83 15.88
N TYR A 31 -31.04 3.87 16.49
CA TYR A 31 -29.57 3.85 16.45
C TYR A 31 -29.01 3.49 15.07
N ARG A 32 -29.73 2.68 14.28
CA ARG A 32 -29.37 2.42 12.89
C ARG A 32 -29.37 3.74 12.11
N ASP A 33 -30.45 4.50 12.22
CA ASP A 33 -30.61 5.75 11.49
C ASP A 33 -29.59 6.78 11.94
N GLU A 34 -29.33 6.90 13.25
CA GLU A 34 -28.28 7.79 13.80
C GLU A 34 -26.89 7.48 13.21
N LEU A 35 -26.50 6.20 13.12
CA LEU A 35 -25.22 5.79 12.53
C LEU A 35 -25.15 6.07 11.02
N LEU A 36 -26.23 5.82 10.29
CA LEU A 36 -26.29 6.02 8.84
C LEU A 36 -26.34 7.51 8.48
N ASP A 37 -27.08 8.30 9.24
CA ASP A 37 -27.16 9.76 9.09
C ASP A 37 -25.82 10.41 9.39
N PHE A 38 -25.10 9.95 10.42
CA PHE A 38 -23.73 10.40 10.67
C PHE A 38 -22.81 10.11 9.48
N ALA A 39 -22.80 8.86 9.00
CA ALA A 39 -21.96 8.46 7.88
C ALA A 39 -22.31 9.24 6.60
N TRP A 40 -23.61 9.51 6.38
CA TRP A 40 -24.06 10.33 5.27
C TRP A 40 -23.61 11.77 5.42
N ASN A 41 -23.83 12.41 6.56
CA ASN A 41 -23.47 13.81 6.79
C ASN A 41 -21.95 14.05 6.65
N GLU A 42 -21.13 13.11 7.13
CA GLU A 42 -19.67 13.17 7.06
C GLU A 42 -19.08 12.61 5.76
N ARG A 43 -19.91 12.17 4.79
CA ARG A 43 -19.45 11.44 3.59
C ARG A 43 -18.27 12.07 2.84
N LYS A 44 -18.24 13.41 2.77
CA LYS A 44 -17.15 14.16 2.11
C LYS A 44 -15.81 13.98 2.81
N ALA A 45 -15.80 13.92 4.14
CA ALA A 45 -14.58 13.73 4.93
C ALA A 45 -13.96 12.34 4.75
N PHE A 46 -14.72 11.38 4.22
CA PHE A 46 -14.24 10.02 3.93
C PHE A 46 -13.73 9.86 2.49
N VAL A 47 -13.79 10.90 1.65
CA VAL A 47 -13.19 10.89 0.32
C VAL A 47 -11.70 11.20 0.45
N TYR A 48 -10.90 10.36 -0.19
CA TYR A 48 -9.46 10.56 -0.25
C TYR A 48 -9.12 11.69 -1.22
N GLU A 49 -8.47 12.73 -0.73
CA GLU A 49 -7.96 13.82 -1.56
C GLU A 49 -6.59 13.45 -2.13
N ILE A 50 -6.51 13.36 -3.46
CA ILE A 50 -5.31 12.91 -4.14
C ILE A 50 -4.32 14.07 -4.25
N GLU A 51 -3.12 13.88 -3.73
CA GLU A 51 -1.98 14.75 -4.02
C GLU A 51 -1.18 14.19 -5.21
N PRO A 52 -0.77 15.02 -6.20
CA PRO A 52 0.15 14.59 -7.24
C PRO A 52 1.45 14.03 -6.66
N LEU A 53 1.92 12.91 -7.19
CA LEU A 53 3.11 12.20 -6.70
C LEU A 53 4.34 13.10 -6.66
N GLU A 54 4.50 13.99 -7.64
CA GLU A 54 5.62 14.93 -7.74
C GLU A 54 5.68 15.85 -6.51
N SER A 55 4.52 16.29 -6.00
CA SER A 55 4.43 17.11 -4.79
C SER A 55 4.81 16.31 -3.55
N SER A 56 4.35 15.05 -3.44
CA SER A 56 4.71 14.16 -2.33
C SER A 56 6.22 13.92 -2.29
N ILE A 57 6.83 13.64 -3.45
CA ILE A 57 8.26 13.41 -3.58
C ILE A 57 9.07 14.70 -3.35
N ALA A 58 8.57 15.86 -3.78
CA ALA A 58 9.20 17.15 -3.49
C ALA A 58 9.30 17.40 -1.98
N ARG A 59 8.22 17.16 -1.23
CA ARG A 59 8.23 17.22 0.25
C ARG A 59 9.20 16.21 0.86
N ALA A 60 9.25 15.00 0.32
CA ALA A 60 10.20 13.98 0.78
C ALA A 60 11.67 14.43 0.64
N LYS A 61 12.01 15.18 -0.42
CA LYS A 61 13.38 15.70 -0.63
C LYS A 61 13.81 16.77 0.37
N GLU A 62 12.88 17.42 1.06
CA GLU A 62 13.18 18.44 2.07
C GLU A 62 13.64 17.82 3.40
N ILE A 63 13.34 16.53 3.61
CA ILE A 63 13.67 15.77 4.82
C ILE A 63 15.16 15.41 4.83
N LYS A 64 15.82 15.73 5.94
CA LYS A 64 17.25 15.47 6.11
C LYS A 64 17.50 14.15 6.83
N LYS A 65 18.70 13.59 6.63
CA LYS A 65 19.16 12.43 7.40
C LYS A 65 19.07 12.70 8.91
N GLY A 66 18.49 11.75 9.65
CA GLY A 66 18.23 11.86 11.10
C GLY A 66 16.83 12.40 11.45
N GLU A 67 16.10 12.96 10.49
CA GLU A 67 14.71 13.38 10.67
C GLU A 67 13.71 12.24 10.41
N GLY A 68 14.20 11.06 10.00
CA GLY A 68 13.42 9.84 9.75
C GLY A 68 13.32 8.88 10.95
N PRO A 69 12.59 7.76 10.79
CA PRO A 69 12.03 7.31 9.51
C PRO A 69 10.75 8.03 9.12
N VAL A 70 10.70 8.46 7.86
CA VAL A 70 9.50 8.95 7.19
C VAL A 70 8.93 7.85 6.31
N VAL A 71 7.64 7.55 6.46
CA VAL A 71 6.97 6.55 5.65
C VAL A 71 6.49 7.19 4.35
N LEU A 72 7.02 6.73 3.23
CA LEU A 72 6.53 7.03 1.88
C LEU A 72 5.54 5.93 1.48
N LEU A 73 4.24 6.21 1.62
CA LEU A 73 3.20 5.21 1.49
C LEU A 73 2.71 5.15 0.04
N ASP A 74 3.09 4.10 -0.70
CA ASP A 74 2.50 3.80 -1.99
C ASP A 74 1.07 3.29 -1.79
N HIS A 75 0.14 4.24 -1.89
CA HIS A 75 -1.25 4.04 -1.52
C HIS A 75 -1.99 3.17 -2.54
N TYR A 76 -1.54 3.12 -3.79
CA TYR A 76 -2.33 2.58 -4.91
C TYR A 76 -2.09 1.09 -5.16
N ASP A 77 -1.03 0.52 -4.59
CA ASP A 77 -0.64 -0.85 -4.84
C ASP A 77 -0.27 -1.57 -3.53
N ASN A 78 -1.23 -2.26 -2.93
CA ASN A 78 -1.04 -3.02 -1.69
C ASN A 78 -1.79 -4.36 -1.74
N ALA A 79 -1.19 -5.42 -1.19
CA ALA A 79 -1.72 -6.77 -1.30
C ALA A 79 -3.09 -6.95 -0.63
N SER A 80 -3.31 -6.31 0.53
CA SER A 80 -4.54 -6.50 1.31
C SER A 80 -5.78 -5.90 0.62
N SER A 81 -5.57 -4.97 -0.31
CA SER A 81 -6.63 -4.39 -1.14
C SER A 81 -6.76 -5.07 -2.51
N GLY A 82 -6.02 -6.15 -2.76
CA GLY A 82 -5.99 -6.87 -4.03
C GLY A 82 -5.01 -6.31 -5.07
N GLY A 83 -4.02 -5.52 -4.64
CA GLY A 83 -3.00 -4.95 -5.50
C GLY A 83 -1.97 -5.98 -5.90
N THR A 84 -1.22 -5.71 -6.96
CA THR A 84 -0.23 -6.63 -7.51
C THR A 84 1.07 -6.63 -6.69
N GLN A 85 1.34 -5.55 -5.95
CA GLN A 85 2.61 -5.22 -5.29
C GLN A 85 3.81 -5.14 -6.24
N ASP A 86 3.58 -5.07 -7.55
CA ASP A 86 4.66 -5.01 -8.53
C ASP A 86 4.80 -3.63 -9.18
N THR A 87 3.92 -2.66 -8.90
CA THR A 87 3.99 -1.36 -9.58
C THR A 87 5.23 -0.57 -9.15
N MET A 88 5.87 0.09 -10.11
CA MET A 88 7.17 0.75 -9.89
C MET A 88 7.06 2.28 -9.79
N THR A 89 5.86 2.86 -9.87
CA THR A 89 5.64 4.31 -9.99
C THR A 89 6.27 5.10 -8.83
N VAL A 90 5.97 4.73 -7.58
CA VAL A 90 6.50 5.44 -6.40
C VAL A 90 8.00 5.16 -6.22
N LEU A 91 8.43 3.90 -6.36
CA LEU A 91 9.85 3.55 -6.23
C LEU A 91 10.71 4.20 -7.34
N GLY A 92 10.19 4.27 -8.56
CA GLY A 92 10.83 4.97 -9.68
C GLY A 92 10.97 6.47 -9.42
N ALA A 93 9.94 7.10 -8.85
CA ALA A 93 10.01 8.51 -8.46
C ALA A 93 11.04 8.76 -7.34
N ILE A 94 11.11 7.87 -6.34
CA ILE A 94 12.13 7.90 -5.27
C ILE A 94 13.55 7.83 -5.87
N LEU A 95 13.78 6.87 -6.78
CA LEU A 95 15.07 6.69 -7.45
C LEU A 95 15.43 7.90 -8.33
N ALA A 96 14.48 8.41 -9.12
CA ALA A 96 14.68 9.58 -9.98
C ALA A 96 14.94 10.87 -9.19
N ALA A 97 14.28 11.03 -8.03
CA ALA A 97 14.51 12.13 -7.11
C ALA A 97 15.87 12.06 -6.40
N GLY A 98 16.51 10.89 -6.43
CA GLY A 98 17.80 10.65 -5.80
C GLY A 98 17.74 10.62 -4.27
N LEU A 99 16.59 10.24 -3.70
CA LEU A 99 16.47 10.03 -2.26
C LEU A 99 17.51 9.01 -1.79
N ASP A 100 18.03 9.24 -0.59
CA ASP A 100 19.09 8.44 0.02
C ASP A 100 18.63 7.85 1.34
N ASP A 101 19.28 6.77 1.75
CA ASP A 101 18.97 6.01 2.95
C ASP A 101 17.50 5.55 3.03
N VAL A 102 17.05 4.94 1.93
CA VAL A 102 15.69 4.42 1.75
C VAL A 102 15.68 2.90 1.90
N ALA A 103 14.68 2.36 2.60
CA ALA A 103 14.30 0.95 2.49
C ALA A 103 12.89 0.83 1.90
N ALA A 104 12.73 0.07 0.81
CA ALA A 104 11.45 -0.11 0.13
C ALA A 104 10.92 -1.53 0.36
N PHE A 105 9.69 -1.64 0.88
CA PHE A 105 8.99 -2.89 1.10
C PHE A 105 7.56 -2.85 0.54
N ALA A 106 7.21 -3.68 -0.44
CA ALA A 106 8.10 -4.55 -1.21
C ALA A 106 7.62 -4.64 -2.64
N ILE A 107 8.53 -5.03 -3.53
CA ILE A 107 8.19 -5.33 -4.93
C ILE A 107 8.00 -6.84 -5.05
N CYS A 108 6.79 -7.27 -5.38
CA CYS A 108 6.49 -8.68 -5.64
C CYS A 108 6.93 -9.03 -7.07
N ASP A 109 8.08 -9.70 -7.19
CA ASP A 109 8.66 -10.11 -8.46
C ASP A 109 9.39 -11.46 -8.32
N PRO A 110 8.69 -12.58 -8.52
CA PRO A 110 9.27 -13.92 -8.38
C PRO A 110 10.45 -14.18 -9.32
N ASP A 111 10.44 -13.68 -10.56
CA ASP A 111 11.56 -13.93 -11.49
C ASP A 111 12.79 -13.10 -11.10
N ALA A 112 12.61 -11.89 -10.57
CA ALA A 112 13.71 -11.09 -10.05
C ALA A 112 14.37 -11.80 -8.86
N VAL A 113 13.58 -12.38 -7.95
CA VAL A 113 14.12 -13.21 -6.86
C VAL A 113 14.93 -14.39 -7.41
N GLN A 114 14.44 -15.09 -8.43
CA GLN A 114 15.17 -16.21 -9.04
C GLN A 114 16.50 -15.74 -9.63
N LYS A 115 16.52 -14.62 -10.37
CA LYS A 115 17.74 -14.04 -10.94
C LYS A 115 18.72 -13.60 -9.85
N MET A 116 18.24 -12.98 -8.77
CA MET A 116 19.05 -12.63 -7.59
C MET A 116 19.65 -13.88 -6.95
N THR A 117 18.87 -14.95 -6.83
CA THR A 117 19.30 -16.22 -6.25
C THR A 117 20.39 -16.89 -7.09
N GLN A 118 20.22 -16.90 -8.42
CA GLN A 118 21.20 -17.45 -9.36
C GLN A 118 22.53 -16.67 -9.35
N ALA A 119 22.45 -15.34 -9.24
CA ALA A 119 23.64 -14.48 -9.16
C ALA A 119 24.37 -14.62 -7.82
N GLY A 120 23.62 -14.81 -6.73
CA GLY A 120 24.15 -15.00 -5.38
C GLY A 120 24.41 -13.68 -4.63
N ILE A 121 24.52 -13.79 -3.31
CA ILE A 121 24.81 -12.65 -2.42
C ILE A 121 26.18 -12.04 -2.81
N GLY A 122 26.23 -10.71 -2.88
CA GLY A 122 27.41 -9.93 -3.24
C GLY A 122 27.51 -9.61 -4.73
N ALA A 123 26.77 -10.30 -5.60
CA ALA A 123 26.76 -10.03 -7.03
C ALA A 123 26.10 -8.68 -7.35
N GLU A 124 26.67 -7.94 -8.30
CA GLU A 124 26.03 -6.79 -8.93
C GLU A 124 25.26 -7.27 -10.16
N ILE A 125 23.98 -6.93 -10.23
CA ILE A 125 23.10 -7.35 -11.31
C ILE A 125 22.21 -6.20 -11.76
N THR A 126 21.74 -6.29 -13.00
CA THR A 126 20.72 -5.39 -13.54
C THR A 126 19.46 -6.18 -13.84
N LEU A 127 18.32 -5.70 -13.35
CA LEU A 127 17.01 -6.34 -13.47
C LEU A 127 16.01 -5.37 -14.07
N ASP A 128 15.11 -5.87 -14.92
CA ASP A 128 13.82 -5.22 -15.17
C ASP A 128 12.88 -5.66 -14.04
N LEU A 129 12.77 -4.80 -13.02
CA LEU A 129 12.14 -5.10 -11.73
C LEU A 129 10.70 -4.60 -11.71
N GLY A 130 9.79 -5.45 -11.22
CA GLY A 130 8.36 -5.12 -11.09
C GLY A 130 7.69 -4.81 -12.43
N GLY A 131 6.46 -4.31 -12.37
CA GLY A 131 5.68 -3.83 -13.51
C GLY A 131 5.46 -4.89 -14.58
N LYS A 132 5.28 -6.14 -14.19
CA LYS A 132 5.09 -7.29 -15.09
C LYS A 132 3.62 -7.63 -15.29
N VAL A 133 2.76 -7.12 -14.41
CA VAL A 133 1.32 -7.37 -14.46
C VAL A 133 0.62 -6.22 -15.15
N ASP A 134 -0.10 -6.52 -16.22
CA ASP A 134 -1.02 -5.57 -16.86
C ASP A 134 -2.25 -5.35 -15.98
N MET A 135 -2.76 -4.11 -15.98
CA MET A 135 -3.91 -3.68 -15.18
C MET A 135 -5.02 -3.14 -16.09
N PRO A 136 -5.66 -4.01 -16.90
CA PRO A 136 -6.68 -3.58 -17.86
C PRO A 136 -7.90 -2.92 -17.22
N ALA A 137 -8.18 -3.23 -15.94
CA ALA A 137 -9.27 -2.61 -15.17
C ALA A 137 -9.15 -1.08 -15.03
N ILE A 138 -7.94 -0.54 -15.19
CA ILE A 138 -7.65 0.91 -15.18
C ILE A 138 -6.97 1.36 -16.49
N GLY A 139 -6.96 0.50 -17.52
CA GLY A 139 -6.34 0.80 -18.82
C GLY A 139 -4.81 0.97 -18.78
N GLU A 140 -4.12 0.39 -17.79
CA GLU A 140 -2.67 0.49 -17.66
C GLU A 140 -1.98 -0.84 -18.00
N THR A 141 -0.81 -0.75 -18.63
CA THR A 141 0.09 -1.89 -18.86
C THR A 141 1.21 -1.89 -17.83
N GLY A 142 1.76 -3.07 -17.56
CA GLY A 142 2.95 -3.23 -16.73
C GLY A 142 4.12 -2.40 -17.28
N LYS A 143 4.82 -1.70 -16.38
CA LYS A 143 6.00 -0.89 -16.72
C LYS A 143 7.17 -1.28 -15.81
N PRO A 144 7.97 -2.29 -16.21
CA PRO A 144 9.15 -2.67 -15.45
C PRO A 144 10.14 -1.53 -15.36
N LEU A 145 10.85 -1.43 -14.24
CA LEU A 145 11.92 -0.46 -14.06
C LEU A 145 13.26 -1.16 -14.10
N LYS A 146 14.14 -0.70 -14.98
CA LYS A 146 15.51 -1.21 -15.05
C LYS A 146 16.32 -0.68 -13.86
N VAL A 147 16.73 -1.57 -12.96
CA VAL A 147 17.47 -1.25 -11.73
C VAL A 147 18.75 -2.07 -11.66
N THR A 148 19.87 -1.40 -11.37
CA THR A 148 21.16 -2.02 -11.09
C THR A 148 21.45 -1.93 -9.59
N GLY A 149 21.89 -3.02 -8.99
CA GLY A 149 22.26 -3.05 -7.58
C GLY A 149 22.98 -4.34 -7.18
N ARG A 150 23.43 -4.38 -5.93
CA ARG A 150 24.08 -5.53 -5.33
C ARG A 150 23.07 -6.40 -4.58
N VAL A 151 23.09 -7.70 -4.79
CA VAL A 151 22.30 -8.65 -3.99
C VAL A 151 22.88 -8.67 -2.57
N LYS A 152 22.20 -8.03 -1.61
CA LYS A 152 22.69 -7.89 -0.23
C LYS A 152 22.31 -9.08 0.65
N VAL A 153 21.08 -9.58 0.48
CA VAL A 153 20.49 -10.65 1.31
C VAL A 153 19.62 -11.53 0.43
N LEU A 154 19.58 -12.83 0.73
CA LEU A 154 18.61 -13.81 0.23
C LEU A 154 18.07 -14.60 1.42
N THR A 155 16.77 -14.88 1.43
CA THR A 155 16.06 -15.63 2.48
C THR A 155 14.97 -16.52 1.88
N ASP A 156 14.43 -17.44 2.67
CA ASP A 156 13.21 -18.19 2.33
C ASP A 156 11.92 -17.38 2.54
N GLY A 157 12.02 -16.16 3.09
CA GLY A 157 10.91 -15.24 3.35
C GLY A 157 10.01 -15.63 4.50
N ILE A 158 10.43 -16.56 5.37
CA ILE A 158 9.65 -16.93 6.55
C ILE A 158 10.04 -16.06 7.74
N TYR A 159 9.06 -15.41 8.37
CA TYR A 159 9.29 -14.62 9.58
C TYR A 159 8.08 -14.66 10.51
N LYS A 160 8.21 -14.12 11.72
CA LYS A 160 7.10 -14.00 12.67
C LYS A 160 6.83 -12.55 13.00
N ASN A 161 5.57 -12.16 12.99
CA ASN A 161 5.14 -10.83 13.43
C ASN A 161 5.44 -10.63 14.92
N LYS A 162 5.94 -9.45 15.27
CA LYS A 162 6.34 -9.07 16.63
C LYS A 162 5.45 -7.99 17.24
N GLY A 163 4.94 -7.10 16.40
CA GLY A 163 4.06 -6.00 16.70
C GLY A 163 2.65 -6.43 17.12
N PRO A 164 1.76 -5.45 17.34
CA PRO A 164 0.45 -5.69 17.93
C PRO A 164 -0.51 -6.44 17.00
N ALA A 165 -0.41 -6.24 15.68
CA ALA A 165 -1.23 -6.94 14.70
C ALA A 165 -0.64 -8.33 14.40
N SER A 166 -1.46 -9.37 14.55
CA SER A 166 -1.08 -10.76 14.25
C SER A 166 0.18 -11.23 14.99
N ARG A 167 0.40 -10.78 16.23
CA ARG A 167 1.60 -11.11 17.01
C ARG A 167 1.84 -12.62 17.08
N GLY A 168 3.05 -13.05 16.73
CA GLY A 168 3.46 -14.45 16.75
C GLY A 168 3.00 -15.29 15.56
N VAL A 169 2.16 -14.74 14.67
CA VAL A 169 1.78 -15.39 13.42
C VAL A 169 3.00 -15.49 12.52
N THR A 170 3.15 -16.66 11.90
CA THR A 170 4.20 -16.90 10.90
C THR A 170 3.72 -16.38 9.56
N MET A 171 4.52 -15.52 8.96
CA MET A 171 4.31 -14.93 7.65
C MET A 171 5.24 -15.62 6.63
N ASP A 172 4.82 -15.63 5.37
CA ASP A 172 5.53 -16.28 4.27
C ASP A 172 5.40 -15.41 3.02
N MET A 173 6.48 -14.67 2.72
CA MET A 173 6.61 -13.86 1.49
C MET A 173 7.35 -14.61 0.36
N GLY A 174 7.52 -15.93 0.52
CA GLY A 174 8.31 -16.80 -0.36
C GLY A 174 9.80 -16.43 -0.41
N PRO A 175 10.60 -17.14 -1.20
CA PRO A 175 11.97 -16.73 -1.51
C PRO A 175 12.06 -15.23 -1.76
N SER A 176 12.97 -14.56 -1.08
CA SER A 176 13.02 -13.10 -1.03
C SER A 176 14.46 -12.62 -0.89
N GLY A 177 14.71 -11.36 -1.25
CA GLY A 177 16.03 -10.77 -1.11
C GLY A 177 16.02 -9.25 -1.10
N VAL A 178 17.21 -8.67 -0.93
CA VAL A 178 17.43 -7.22 -0.98
C VAL A 178 18.37 -6.90 -2.14
N LEU A 179 17.88 -6.08 -3.07
CA LEU A 179 18.70 -5.44 -4.09
C LEU A 179 19.10 -4.04 -3.60
N ASP A 180 20.38 -3.83 -3.34
CA ASP A 180 20.92 -2.59 -2.79
C ASP A 180 21.56 -1.73 -3.88
N THR A 181 21.00 -0.55 -4.15
CA THR A 181 21.52 0.41 -5.13
C THR A 181 22.59 1.35 -4.55
N GLY A 182 22.93 1.17 -3.26
CA GLY A 182 23.77 2.07 -2.48
C GLY A 182 22.98 3.16 -1.76
N LYS A 183 21.89 3.65 -2.37
CA LYS A 183 20.98 4.65 -1.78
C LYS A 183 19.64 4.08 -1.34
N VAL A 184 19.17 3.06 -2.06
CA VAL A 184 17.87 2.43 -1.85
C VAL A 184 18.06 0.93 -1.70
N GLN A 185 17.55 0.40 -0.59
CA GLN A 185 17.50 -1.04 -0.33
C GLN A 185 16.11 -1.55 -0.69
N ILE A 186 16.01 -2.26 -1.81
CA ILE A 186 14.74 -2.71 -2.37
C ILE A 186 14.50 -4.15 -1.93
N CYS A 187 13.46 -4.37 -1.14
CA CYS A 187 13.01 -5.71 -0.76
C CYS A 187 12.20 -6.29 -1.93
N VAL A 188 12.71 -7.39 -2.50
CA VAL A 188 12.08 -8.11 -3.61
C VAL A 188 11.58 -9.45 -3.07
N ILE A 189 10.28 -9.70 -3.22
CA ILE A 189 9.59 -10.87 -2.65
C ILE A 189 8.93 -11.68 -3.77
N SER A 190 8.66 -12.97 -3.53
CA SER A 190 8.02 -13.85 -4.53
C SER A 190 6.57 -14.20 -4.20
N ARG A 191 6.07 -13.81 -3.03
CA ARG A 191 4.66 -13.86 -2.67
C ARG A 191 4.25 -12.54 -2.06
N GLN A 192 3.06 -12.07 -2.41
CA GLN A 192 2.53 -10.80 -1.92
C GLN A 192 2.44 -10.80 -0.39
N GLN A 193 2.90 -9.72 0.23
CA GLN A 193 2.92 -9.55 1.67
C GLN A 193 2.72 -8.07 2.04
N GLU A 194 1.65 -7.78 2.77
CA GLU A 194 1.41 -6.45 3.33
C GLU A 194 2.43 -6.16 4.46
N PRO A 195 3.07 -4.98 4.50
CA PRO A 195 3.98 -4.58 5.57
C PRO A 195 3.21 -4.15 6.82
N ASN A 196 2.63 -5.10 7.56
CA ASN A 196 1.91 -4.82 8.80
C ASN A 196 2.80 -4.83 10.06
N ASP A 197 4.07 -5.22 9.93
CA ASP A 197 5.01 -5.44 11.02
C ASP A 197 6.45 -5.10 10.58
N THR A 198 7.26 -4.52 11.46
CA THR A 198 8.68 -4.24 11.17
C THR A 198 9.50 -5.51 10.96
N ALA A 199 8.98 -6.66 11.40
CA ALA A 199 9.57 -7.97 11.18
C ALA A 199 9.88 -8.25 9.70
N CYS A 200 9.09 -7.70 8.77
CA CYS A 200 9.31 -7.89 7.33
C CYS A 200 10.63 -7.27 6.82
N PHE A 201 11.09 -6.17 7.44
CA PHE A 201 12.42 -5.60 7.17
C PHE A 201 13.51 -6.32 7.96
N THR A 202 13.28 -6.56 9.26
CA THR A 202 14.33 -7.15 10.11
C THR A 202 14.68 -8.58 9.69
N SER A 203 13.72 -9.34 9.11
CA SER A 203 14.00 -10.65 8.51
C SER A 203 14.93 -10.57 7.29
N LEU A 204 14.98 -9.41 6.63
CA LEU A 204 15.85 -9.10 5.50
C LEU A 204 17.13 -8.36 5.93
N GLY A 205 17.40 -8.29 7.24
CA GLY A 205 18.60 -7.63 7.79
C GLY A 205 18.58 -6.11 7.67
N ILE A 206 17.39 -5.51 7.50
CA ILE A 206 17.21 -4.06 7.50
C ILE A 206 16.60 -3.67 8.84
N ASP A 207 17.27 -2.77 9.56
CA ASP A 207 16.65 -2.08 10.69
C ASP A 207 15.86 -0.87 10.15
N PRO A 208 14.52 -0.88 10.21
CA PRO A 208 13.72 0.22 9.72
C PRO A 208 13.84 1.49 10.58
N GLU A 209 14.33 1.40 11.82
CA GLU A 209 14.49 2.58 12.70
C GLU A 209 15.68 3.44 12.31
N GLU A 210 16.69 2.83 11.71
CA GLU A 210 17.93 3.47 11.26
C GLU A 210 17.82 4.09 9.86
N LYS A 211 16.62 4.09 9.26
CA LYS A 211 16.38 4.63 7.92
C LYS A 211 15.81 6.03 7.96
N THR A 212 16.22 6.83 6.98
CA THR A 212 15.59 8.13 6.74
C THR A 212 14.21 7.95 6.12
N PHE A 213 14.07 7.03 5.16
CA PHE A 213 12.79 6.74 4.50
C PHE A 213 12.44 5.26 4.48
N LEU A 214 11.17 4.96 4.71
CA LEU A 214 10.57 3.66 4.51
C LEU A 214 9.50 3.78 3.43
N MET A 215 9.76 3.25 2.24
CA MET A 215 8.72 3.12 1.22
C MET A 215 7.90 1.87 1.51
N LEU A 216 6.60 2.02 1.69
CA LEU A 216 5.68 0.93 2.03
C LEU A 216 4.54 0.85 1.03
N LYS A 217 4.27 -0.34 0.51
CA LYS A 217 3.06 -0.65 -0.25
C LYS A 217 1.92 -1.02 0.70
N SER A 218 1.16 -0.03 1.16
CA SER A 218 0.06 -0.20 2.13
C SER A 218 -0.90 1.00 2.14
N ARG A 219 -1.98 0.92 2.94
CA ARG A 219 -2.92 2.03 3.22
C ARG A 219 -3.10 2.29 4.69
N ILE A 220 -3.41 1.23 5.43
CA ILE A 220 -3.74 1.33 6.87
C ILE A 220 -2.95 0.34 7.71
N HIS A 221 -2.70 -0.88 7.20
CA HIS A 221 -2.13 -1.95 8.00
C HIS A 221 -0.69 -1.67 8.48
N TYR A 222 0.07 -0.86 7.73
CA TYR A 222 1.39 -0.41 8.20
C TYR A 222 1.36 0.28 9.55
N ARG A 223 0.25 0.95 9.91
CA ARG A 223 0.14 1.68 11.19
C ARG A 223 0.33 0.77 12.40
N ALA A 224 -0.01 -0.52 12.30
CA ALA A 224 0.16 -1.46 13.40
C ALA A 224 1.64 -1.70 13.74
N GLY A 225 2.48 -1.90 12.72
CA GLY A 225 3.91 -2.16 12.90
C GLY A 225 4.77 -0.90 12.96
N PHE A 226 4.45 0.08 12.12
CA PHE A 226 5.30 1.25 11.86
C PHE A 226 4.74 2.55 12.43
N GLY A 227 3.50 2.58 12.92
CA GLY A 227 2.84 3.83 13.33
C GLY A 227 3.54 4.56 14.48
N ARG A 228 4.17 3.84 15.41
CA ARG A 228 4.98 4.44 16.50
C ARG A 228 6.37 4.87 16.03
N LEU A 229 6.85 4.26 14.95
CA LEU A 229 8.18 4.49 14.41
C LEU A 229 8.20 5.69 13.45
N ALA A 230 7.14 5.82 12.65
CA ALA A 230 7.02 6.87 11.65
C ALA A 230 6.96 8.26 12.29
N LYS A 231 7.97 9.10 12.03
CA LYS A 231 7.97 10.52 12.43
C LYS A 231 7.03 11.36 11.57
N GLN A 232 6.87 10.93 10.32
CA GLN A 232 5.95 11.51 9.35
C GLN A 232 5.48 10.43 8.39
N VAL A 233 4.29 10.61 7.82
CA VAL A 233 3.78 9.81 6.72
C VAL A 233 3.52 10.75 5.55
N ILE A 234 4.04 10.40 4.38
CA ILE A 234 3.76 11.05 3.11
C ILE A 234 3.10 10.00 2.24
N GLU A 235 1.82 10.18 1.96
CA GLU A 235 1.10 9.34 1.02
C GLU A 235 1.51 9.70 -0.40
N CYS A 236 1.71 8.69 -1.23
CA CYS A 236 2.18 8.82 -2.59
C CYS A 236 1.13 8.24 -3.53
N ALA A 237 0.61 9.08 -4.44
CA ALA A 237 -0.29 8.66 -5.50
C ALA A 237 0.50 7.84 -6.55
N GLY A 238 0.60 6.53 -6.30
CA GLY A 238 1.22 5.58 -7.23
C GLY A 238 0.31 5.24 -8.42
N SER A 239 0.57 4.07 -9.01
CA SER A 239 -0.36 3.41 -9.92
C SER A 239 -0.77 2.07 -9.34
N GLY A 240 -1.97 1.60 -9.69
CA GLY A 240 -2.49 0.35 -9.17
C GLY A 240 -4.01 0.29 -9.20
N VAL A 241 -4.55 -0.92 -9.38
CA VAL A 241 -5.99 -1.21 -9.36
C VAL A 241 -6.65 -0.91 -8.02
N CYS A 242 -5.85 -0.79 -6.94
CA CYS A 242 -6.35 -0.44 -5.62
C CYS A 242 -6.39 1.08 -5.40
N GLY A 243 -6.13 1.93 -6.40
CA GLY A 243 -6.11 3.39 -6.27
C GLY A 243 -7.37 3.99 -5.63
N SER A 244 -7.23 5.16 -5.03
CA SER A 244 -8.35 5.95 -4.50
C SER A 244 -8.94 6.94 -5.51
N ASP A 245 -8.41 6.94 -6.74
CA ASP A 245 -9.00 7.63 -7.88
C ASP A 245 -10.07 6.75 -8.53
N TYR A 246 -11.30 6.83 -8.02
CA TYR A 246 -12.40 6.02 -8.53
C TYR A 246 -12.83 6.39 -9.95
N SER A 247 -12.39 7.54 -10.49
CA SER A 247 -12.70 7.93 -11.88
C SER A 247 -12.00 7.02 -12.91
N LYS A 248 -10.94 6.31 -12.50
CA LYS A 248 -10.22 5.35 -13.33
C LYS A 248 -10.84 3.95 -13.35
N LEU A 249 -11.83 3.68 -12.50
CA LEU A 249 -12.44 2.38 -12.34
C LEU A 249 -13.82 2.34 -13.00
N ASP A 250 -14.10 1.28 -13.75
CA ASP A 250 -15.37 1.06 -14.44
C ASP A 250 -16.32 0.19 -13.58
N PHE A 251 -17.05 0.82 -12.65
CA PHE A 251 -18.03 0.15 -11.78
C PHE A 251 -19.38 -0.07 -12.51
N LYS A 252 -19.77 -1.34 -12.69
CA LYS A 252 -20.95 -1.77 -13.46
C LYS A 252 -22.09 -2.30 -12.61
N ASN A 253 -21.78 -2.88 -11.44
CA ASN A 253 -22.71 -3.67 -10.64
C ASN A 253 -23.08 -2.98 -9.32
N VAL A 254 -22.39 -1.91 -8.93
CA VAL A 254 -22.78 -1.09 -7.77
C VAL A 254 -24.20 -0.55 -7.90
N ARG A 255 -24.92 -0.49 -6.78
CA ARG A 255 -26.23 0.16 -6.74
C ARG A 255 -26.05 1.66 -6.96
N ARG A 256 -26.58 2.17 -8.07
CA ARG A 256 -26.61 3.61 -8.37
C ARG A 256 -27.97 4.23 -8.07
N PRO A 257 -28.02 5.51 -7.67
CA PRO A 257 -26.86 6.39 -7.46
C PRO A 257 -26.09 6.08 -6.16
N ILE A 258 -24.76 6.27 -6.17
CA ILE A 258 -23.85 6.08 -5.03
C ILE A 258 -22.77 7.17 -4.97
N TYR A 259 -22.55 7.75 -3.78
CA TYR A 259 -21.48 8.72 -3.56
C TYR A 259 -20.13 7.99 -3.33
N PRO A 260 -18.99 8.46 -3.87
CA PRO A 260 -18.79 9.66 -4.68
C PRO A 260 -18.88 9.45 -6.21
N LEU A 261 -19.27 8.26 -6.68
CA LEU A 261 -19.29 7.95 -8.12
C LEU A 261 -20.37 8.73 -8.89
N ASP A 262 -21.50 8.99 -8.23
CA ASP A 262 -22.63 9.73 -8.77
C ASP A 262 -22.82 11.04 -7.97
N ASN A 263 -23.17 12.12 -8.68
CA ASN A 263 -23.43 13.44 -8.11
C ASN A 263 -24.75 13.48 -7.34
N LEU A 264 -24.79 12.83 -6.17
CA LEU A 264 -25.97 12.76 -5.30
C LEU A 264 -26.31 14.07 -4.57
N ASN A 265 -25.44 15.08 -4.66
CA ASN A 265 -25.59 16.36 -3.96
C ASN A 265 -25.54 17.57 -4.90
N ASP A 266 -25.58 17.36 -6.21
CA ASP A 266 -25.66 18.47 -7.16
C ASP A 266 -27.13 18.93 -7.23
N PRO A 267 -27.46 20.19 -6.87
CA PRO A 267 -28.81 20.71 -7.01
C PRO A 267 -29.25 20.87 -8.49
N THR A 268 -28.40 20.50 -9.45
CA THR A 268 -28.66 20.62 -10.88
C THR A 268 -28.44 19.27 -11.59
N PRO A 269 -29.46 18.74 -12.31
CA PRO A 269 -29.29 17.57 -13.19
C PRO A 269 -28.36 17.84 -14.37
#